data_AF-A0A2V9IVV3-F1
#
_entry.id   AF-A0A2V9IVV3-F1
#
_cell.length_a   1.000
_cell.length_b   1.000
_cell.length_c   1.000
_cell.angle_alpha   90.00
_cell.angle_beta   90.00
_cell.angle_gamma   90.00
#
_symmetry.space_group_name_H-M   'P 1'
#
loop_
_entity.id
_entity.type
_entity.pdbx_description
1 polymer ?
#
loop_
_entity_poly.entity_id
_entity_poly.type
_entity_poly.pdbx_seq_one_letter_code
_entity_poly.pdbx_strand_id
1 'polypeptide(L)'
;HSFLGKIAYQGSEGHHLFSAVRFNRINRLTGTRPIPTFGEFNQKGNNGNSNFHSLQVSMERPLTSGWLWGTQYMWAHGLSDNGFGAGEYPHIENYSCIKCSYSSTDIDIRQTLSVNTVYELPFGPGKRFLNSGGVAGKLLGGWELSGIGSASTGRPIDILVDVSSTDRPDGVTRNQRPDLVPGQRNLPAGRYSG
;
A
#
# COMPACT_ATOMS: atom_id res chain seq x y z
N HIS A 1 21.09 28.46 9.00
CA HIS A 1 20.58 27.39 8.11
C HIS A 1 19.40 26.71 8.80
N SER A 2 18.16 26.93 8.35
CA SER A 2 16.99 26.32 8.98
C SER A 2 16.44 25.21 8.08
N PHE A 3 16.33 24.02 8.66
CA PHE A 3 15.42 23.00 8.15
C PHE A 3 14.05 23.23 8.79
N LEU A 4 12.99 23.03 8.02
CA LEU A 4 11.61 22.98 8.49
C LEU A 4 11.14 21.53 8.44
N GLY A 5 10.84 20.95 9.60
CA GLY A 5 10.22 19.64 9.70
C GLY A 5 8.73 19.76 9.99
N LYS A 6 7.91 18.88 9.40
CA LYS A 6 6.50 18.68 9.78
C LYS A 6 6.25 17.19 10.00
N ILE A 7 5.41 16.89 10.99
CA ILE A 7 4.93 15.53 11.26
C ILE A 7 3.41 15.63 11.34
N ALA A 8 2.72 14.76 10.63
CA ALA A 8 1.26 14.70 10.62
C ALA A 8 0.80 13.24 10.74
N TYR A 9 -0.35 13.06 11.37
CA TYR A 9 -1.04 11.78 11.43
C TYR A 9 -2.44 11.97 10.84
N GLN A 10 -2.87 11.03 10.01
CA GLN A 10 -4.19 11.01 9.41
C GLN A 10 -4.80 9.61 9.57
N GLY A 11 -5.99 9.54 10.14
CA GLY A 11 -6.81 8.33 10.23
C GLY A 11 -8.16 8.53 9.56
N SER A 12 -8.70 7.49 8.94
CA SER A 12 -10.06 7.46 8.44
C SER A 12 -10.68 6.08 8.58
N GLU A 13 -11.94 6.04 9.00
CA GLU A 13 -12.70 4.80 9.14
C GLU A 13 -13.97 4.88 8.27
N GLY A 14 -14.28 3.78 7.60
CA GLY A 14 -15.50 3.60 6.81
C GLY A 14 -16.36 2.51 7.43
N HIS A 15 -17.62 2.82 7.74
CA HIS A 15 -18.62 1.87 8.22
C HIS A 15 -19.76 1.76 7.21
N HIS A 16 -20.38 0.59 7.13
CA HIS A 16 -21.53 0.36 6.24
C HIS A 16 -21.24 0.70 4.77
N LEU A 17 -20.05 0.32 4.31
CA LEU A 17 -19.64 0.50 2.94
C LEU A 17 -20.41 -0.46 2.02
N PHE A 18 -20.76 0.02 0.84
CA PHE A 18 -21.47 -0.76 -0.16
C PHE A 18 -20.60 -1.92 -0.66
N SER A 19 -21.15 -3.14 -0.57
CA SER A 19 -20.46 -4.39 -0.86
C SER A 19 -21.41 -5.39 -1.52
N ALA A 20 -20.85 -6.36 -2.24
CA ALA A 20 -21.61 -7.49 -2.78
C ALA A 20 -21.18 -8.78 -2.07
N VAL A 21 -22.16 -9.59 -1.67
CA VAL A 21 -21.92 -10.92 -1.10
C VAL A 21 -22.79 -11.96 -1.78
N ARG A 22 -22.32 -13.21 -1.76
CA ARG A 22 -23.06 -14.35 -2.27
C ARG A 22 -23.95 -14.92 -1.19
N PHE A 23 -25.25 -14.97 -1.45
CA PHE A 23 -26.27 -15.48 -0.55
C PHE A 23 -26.74 -16.89 -0.97
N ASN A 24 -27.44 -17.55 -0.06
CA ASN A 24 -28.00 -18.89 -0.24
C ASN A 24 -26.95 -19.98 -0.55
N ARG A 25 -25.73 -19.83 -0.02
CA ARG A 25 -24.61 -20.77 -0.14
C ARG A 25 -24.92 -22.09 0.59
N ILE A 26 -24.16 -23.15 0.30
CA ILE A 26 -24.25 -24.39 1.08
C ILE A 26 -23.68 -24.11 2.47
N ASN A 27 -24.46 -24.40 3.51
CA ASN A 27 -24.00 -24.28 4.89
C ASN A 27 -23.04 -25.45 5.21
N ARG A 28 -21.83 -25.13 5.66
CA ARG A 28 -20.80 -26.13 6.00
C ARG A 28 -21.24 -27.12 7.08
N LEU A 29 -22.09 -26.70 8.02
CA LEU A 29 -22.56 -27.54 9.12
C LEU A 29 -23.69 -28.48 8.72
N THR A 30 -24.57 -28.07 7.81
CA THR A 30 -25.77 -28.84 7.43
C THR A 30 -25.65 -29.50 6.06
N GLY A 31 -24.66 -29.12 5.24
CA GLY A 31 -24.48 -29.61 3.87
C GLY A 31 -25.59 -29.17 2.90
N THR A 32 -26.47 -28.27 3.32
CA THR A 32 -27.66 -27.85 2.57
C THR A 32 -27.72 -26.34 2.40
N ARG A 33 -28.43 -25.87 1.38
CA ARG A 33 -28.71 -24.45 1.19
C ARG A 33 -29.86 -24.01 2.12
N PRO A 34 -29.82 -22.79 2.70
CA PRO A 34 -30.92 -22.24 3.49
C PRO A 34 -32.25 -22.16 2.73
N ILE A 35 -32.20 -21.88 1.42
CA ILE A 35 -33.35 -21.81 0.51
C ILE A 35 -33.15 -22.92 -0.55
N PRO A 36 -33.70 -24.13 -0.34
CA PRO A 36 -33.40 -25.30 -1.18
C PRO A 36 -33.84 -25.17 -2.64
N THR A 37 -34.86 -24.36 -2.91
CA THR A 37 -35.46 -24.19 -4.25
C THR A 37 -34.69 -23.21 -5.14
N PHE A 38 -33.67 -22.53 -4.61
CA PHE A 38 -32.96 -21.48 -5.32
C PHE A 38 -31.44 -21.74 -5.34
N GLY A 39 -30.78 -21.27 -6.40
CA GLY A 39 -29.33 -21.29 -6.50
C GLY A 39 -28.66 -20.27 -5.57
N GLU A 40 -27.34 -20.13 -5.71
CA GLU A 40 -26.63 -18.98 -5.13
C GLU A 40 -27.02 -17.70 -5.89
N PHE A 41 -27.16 -16.58 -5.18
CA PHE A 41 -27.43 -15.29 -5.80
C PHE A 41 -26.71 -14.16 -5.07
N ASN A 42 -26.65 -13.00 -5.72
CA ASN A 42 -25.93 -11.85 -5.20
C ASN A 42 -26.83 -10.94 -4.41
N GLN A 43 -26.35 -10.58 -3.23
CA GLN A 43 -26.96 -9.56 -2.42
C GLN A 43 -25.97 -8.41 -2.28
N LYS A 44 -26.40 -7.21 -2.68
CA LYS A 44 -25.65 -5.99 -2.44
C LYS A 44 -26.23 -5.28 -1.22
N GLY A 45 -25.36 -4.74 -0.39
CA GLY A 45 -25.75 -4.08 0.84
C GLY A 45 -24.61 -3.28 1.44
N ASN A 46 -24.92 -2.61 2.55
CA ASN A 46 -23.98 -1.73 3.25
C ASN A 46 -23.37 -2.48 4.43
N ASN A 47 -22.52 -3.46 4.14
CA ASN A 47 -22.01 -4.43 5.11
C ASN A 47 -20.48 -4.51 5.18
N GLY A 48 -19.77 -3.62 4.48
CA GLY A 48 -18.30 -3.53 4.52
C GLY A 48 -17.78 -2.50 5.52
N ASN A 49 -16.58 -2.72 6.04
CA ASN A 49 -15.86 -1.80 6.90
C ASN A 49 -14.40 -1.65 6.45
N SER A 50 -13.86 -0.44 6.57
CA SER A 50 -12.47 -0.15 6.28
C SER A 50 -11.87 0.80 7.32
N ASN A 51 -10.54 0.71 7.48
CA ASN A 51 -9.78 1.62 8.31
C ASN A 51 -8.46 1.96 7.60
N PHE A 52 -8.04 3.21 7.70
CA PHE A 52 -6.79 3.69 7.15
C PHE A 52 -6.10 4.57 8.17
N HIS A 53 -4.80 4.37 8.33
CA HIS A 53 -3.94 5.18 9.17
C HIS A 53 -2.68 5.56 8.41
N SER A 54 -2.22 6.80 8.53
CA SER A 54 -0.95 7.23 7.99
C SER A 54 -0.20 8.17 8.93
N LEU A 55 1.11 7.99 8.98
CA LEU A 55 2.09 8.92 9.54
C LEU A 55 2.84 9.55 8.37
N GLN A 56 2.84 10.87 8.31
CA GLN A 56 3.51 11.66 7.28
C GLN A 56 4.59 12.52 7.93
N VAL A 57 5.79 12.48 7.36
CA VAL A 57 6.94 13.27 7.81
C VAL A 57 7.46 14.04 6.61
N SER A 58 7.56 15.36 6.76
CA SER A 58 8.16 16.25 5.78
C SER A 58 9.38 16.94 6.35
N MET A 59 10.39 17.12 5.51
CA MET A 59 11.57 17.92 5.83
C MET A 59 11.93 18.78 4.63
N GLU A 60 12.04 20.08 4.84
CA GLU A 60 12.33 21.05 3.80
C GLU A 60 13.47 21.96 4.23
N ARG A 61 14.37 22.26 3.30
CA ARG A 61 15.40 23.28 3.42
C ARG A 61 15.30 24.17 2.19
N PRO A 62 14.97 25.46 2.34
CA PRO A 62 14.98 26.39 1.21
C PRO A 62 16.40 26.54 0.66
N LEU A 63 16.50 27.00 -0.59
CA LEU A 63 17.79 27.25 -1.25
C LEU A 63 18.60 28.28 -0.44
N THR A 64 19.55 27.78 0.36
CA THR A 64 20.39 28.61 1.21
C THR A 64 21.83 28.15 1.11
N SER A 65 22.72 29.08 0.81
CA SER A 65 24.14 28.82 0.53
C SER A 65 24.34 27.74 -0.56
N GLY A 66 23.52 27.80 -1.61
CA GLY A 66 23.63 26.91 -2.77
C GLY A 66 23.10 25.50 -2.59
N TRP A 67 22.31 25.22 -1.55
CA TRP A 67 21.69 23.91 -1.39
C TRP A 67 20.19 24.04 -1.12
N LEU A 68 19.38 23.23 -1.78
CA LEU A 68 17.95 23.05 -1.55
C LEU A 68 17.70 21.57 -1.29
N TRP A 69 16.86 21.25 -0.31
CA TRP A 69 16.54 19.88 0.05
C TRP A 69 15.06 19.75 0.41
N GLY A 70 14.42 18.69 -0.06
CA GLY A 70 13.07 18.30 0.31
C GLY A 70 12.99 16.79 0.49
N THR A 71 12.26 16.35 1.50
CA THR A 71 11.98 14.93 1.74
C THR A 71 10.57 14.79 2.27
N GLN A 72 9.85 13.82 1.73
CA GLN A 72 8.51 13.42 2.15
C GLN A 72 8.53 11.92 2.40
N TYR A 73 8.09 11.50 3.57
CA TYR A 73 7.96 10.10 3.94
C TYR A 73 6.55 9.86 4.46
N MET A 74 5.91 8.78 3.99
CA MET A 74 4.62 8.34 4.50
C MET A 74 4.70 6.86 4.85
N TRP A 75 4.32 6.55 6.09
CA TRP A 75 4.03 5.20 6.56
C TRP A 75 2.52 5.06 6.70
N ALA A 76 1.91 4.21 5.88
CA ALA A 76 0.47 4.04 5.82
C ALA A 76 0.06 2.58 6.06
N HIS A 77 -1.16 2.39 6.55
CA HIS A 77 -1.78 1.07 6.65
C HIS A 77 -3.28 1.17 6.38
N GLY A 78 -3.72 0.56 5.29
CA GLY A 78 -5.12 0.33 4.95
C GLY A 78 -5.56 -1.10 5.30
N LEU A 79 -6.71 -1.22 5.95
CA LEU A 79 -7.35 -2.47 6.35
C LEU A 79 -8.81 -2.47 5.93
N SER A 80 -9.34 -3.64 5.52
CA SER A 80 -10.76 -3.80 5.23
C SER A 80 -11.23 -5.25 5.40
N ASP A 81 -12.51 -5.45 5.72
CA ASP A 81 -13.16 -6.78 5.72
C ASP A 81 -13.79 -7.13 4.36
N ASN A 82 -13.88 -6.16 3.47
CA ASN A 82 -14.32 -6.29 2.10
C ASN A 82 -13.36 -5.54 1.17
N GLY A 83 -13.28 -5.94 -0.11
CA GLY A 83 -12.51 -5.21 -1.12
C GLY A 83 -12.94 -3.74 -1.21
N PHE A 84 -12.14 -2.91 -1.89
CA PHE A 84 -12.33 -1.47 -1.97
C PHE A 84 -13.71 -1.07 -2.54
N GLY A 85 -14.67 -0.78 -1.65
CA GLY A 85 -15.81 0.17 -1.75
C GLY A 85 -16.74 0.23 -2.99
N ALA A 86 -16.57 -0.56 -4.05
CA ALA A 86 -17.24 -0.36 -5.33
C ALA A 86 -18.38 -1.36 -5.62
N GLY A 87 -18.81 -2.15 -4.62
CA GLY A 87 -19.78 -3.22 -4.84
C GLY A 87 -19.27 -4.36 -5.72
N GLU A 88 -17.95 -4.49 -5.84
CA GLU A 88 -17.27 -5.66 -6.38
C GLU A 88 -17.29 -6.82 -5.39
N TYR A 89 -17.00 -8.03 -5.86
CA TYR A 89 -16.94 -9.18 -4.99
C TYR A 89 -15.65 -9.15 -4.16
N PRO A 90 -15.76 -9.03 -2.83
CA PRO A 90 -14.63 -9.32 -1.98
C PRO A 90 -14.24 -10.80 -2.13
N HIS A 91 -12.94 -11.08 -2.17
CA HIS A 91 -12.39 -12.44 -2.07
C HIS A 91 -12.54 -12.98 -0.63
N ILE A 92 -13.80 -13.03 -0.16
CA ILE A 92 -14.16 -13.54 1.16
C ILE A 92 -13.94 -15.04 1.14
N GLU A 93 -13.22 -15.54 2.13
CA GLU A 93 -13.05 -16.98 2.33
C GLU A 93 -14.26 -17.57 3.06
N ASN A 94 -14.68 -16.91 4.16
CA ASN A 94 -15.80 -17.32 4.98
C ASN A 94 -17.00 -16.37 4.84
N TYR A 95 -17.99 -16.76 4.04
CA TYR A 95 -19.19 -15.95 3.79
C TYR A 95 -20.14 -15.89 5.00
N SER A 96 -19.99 -16.79 5.97
CA SER A 96 -20.71 -16.72 7.25
C SER A 96 -20.09 -15.70 8.22
N CYS A 97 -18.86 -15.24 7.96
CA CYS A 97 -18.17 -14.23 8.75
C CYS A 97 -17.33 -13.29 7.87
N ILE A 98 -17.97 -12.24 7.36
CA ILE A 98 -17.30 -11.22 6.52
C ILE A 98 -16.17 -10.55 7.29
N LYS A 99 -16.43 -10.18 8.57
CA LYS A 99 -15.45 -9.59 9.48
C LYS A 99 -14.21 -10.47 9.68
N CYS A 100 -14.31 -11.78 9.48
CA CYS A 100 -13.17 -12.70 9.57
C CYS A 100 -12.22 -12.56 8.36
N SER A 101 -12.62 -11.85 7.31
CA SER A 101 -11.77 -11.54 6.15
C SER A 101 -11.03 -10.20 6.29
N TYR A 102 -10.98 -9.63 7.51
CA TYR A 102 -10.27 -8.39 7.78
C TYR A 102 -8.78 -8.53 7.49
N SER A 103 -8.27 -7.80 6.50
CA SER A 103 -6.89 -7.88 6.04
C SER A 103 -6.39 -6.55 5.49
N SER A 104 -5.10 -6.48 5.17
CA SER A 104 -4.55 -5.32 4.45
C SER A 104 -5.28 -5.13 3.13
N THR A 105 -5.56 -3.90 2.74
CA THR A 105 -6.17 -3.60 1.44
C THR A 105 -5.20 -3.89 0.30
N ASP A 106 -5.72 -4.23 -0.87
CA ASP A 106 -4.95 -4.49 -2.11
C ASP A 106 -4.09 -3.30 -2.58
N ILE A 107 -4.45 -2.08 -2.18
CA ILE A 107 -3.69 -0.85 -2.45
C ILE A 107 -2.85 -0.36 -1.26
N ASP A 108 -2.65 -1.19 -0.23
CA ASP A 108 -1.90 -0.83 0.97
C ASP A 108 -0.39 -0.75 0.72
N ILE A 109 0.11 0.42 0.30
CA ILE A 109 1.54 0.67 0.21
C ILE A 109 2.03 1.12 1.59
N ARG A 110 2.75 0.22 2.27
CA ARG A 110 3.21 0.44 3.64
C ARG A 110 4.09 1.69 3.76
N GLN A 111 5.09 1.85 2.91
CA GLN A 111 6.01 2.97 2.99
C GLN A 111 6.22 3.61 1.63
N THR A 112 6.24 4.94 1.61
CA THR A 112 6.64 5.73 0.45
C THR A 112 7.61 6.82 0.88
N LEU A 113 8.63 7.05 0.05
CA LEU A 113 9.65 8.05 0.25
C LEU A 113 9.85 8.82 -1.05
N SER A 114 9.89 10.14 -0.97
CA SER A 114 10.24 11.04 -2.06
C SER A 114 11.27 12.05 -1.57
N VAL A 115 12.35 12.24 -2.33
CA VAL A 115 13.45 13.14 -2.01
C VAL A 115 13.75 14.00 -3.23
N ASN A 116 13.96 15.29 -3.02
CA ASN A 116 14.39 16.23 -4.05
C ASN A 116 15.52 17.11 -3.51
N THR A 117 16.53 17.37 -4.33
CA THR A 117 17.68 18.20 -3.96
C THR A 117 18.18 19.00 -5.16
N VAL A 118 18.63 20.23 -4.90
CA VAL A 118 19.41 21.03 -5.84
C VAL A 118 20.64 21.53 -5.11
N TYR A 119 21.80 21.37 -5.72
CA TYR A 119 23.07 21.79 -5.16
C TYR A 119 23.86 22.59 -6.20
N GLU A 120 24.00 23.88 -5.96
CA GLU A 120 24.92 24.76 -6.69
C GLU A 120 26.35 24.33 -6.38
N LEU A 121 27.09 23.93 -7.42
CA LEU A 121 28.48 23.55 -7.24
C LEU A 121 29.29 24.78 -6.81
N PRO A 122 30.19 24.64 -5.82
CA PRO A 122 30.97 25.75 -5.29
C PRO A 122 32.15 26.16 -6.21
N PHE A 123 31.96 26.14 -7.54
CA PHE A 123 32.96 26.49 -8.55
C PHE A 123 32.69 27.86 -9.20
N GLY A 124 33.75 28.58 -9.54
CA GLY A 124 33.70 29.83 -10.29
C GLY A 124 33.89 31.11 -9.46
N PRO A 125 33.86 32.30 -10.12
CA PRO A 125 34.09 33.59 -9.48
C PRO A 125 33.14 33.85 -8.31
N GLY A 126 33.69 34.20 -7.15
CA GLY A 126 32.91 34.46 -5.92
C GLY A 126 32.44 33.20 -5.18
N LYS A 127 32.85 32.00 -5.60
CA LYS A 127 32.57 30.72 -4.92
C LYS A 127 33.84 30.15 -4.26
N ARG A 128 33.70 29.06 -3.50
CA ARG A 128 34.75 28.50 -2.63
C ARG A 128 35.92 27.88 -3.40
N PHE A 129 35.68 27.30 -4.57
CA PHE A 129 36.68 26.59 -5.37
C PHE A 129 36.75 27.17 -6.79
N LEU A 130 37.92 27.04 -7.44
CA LEU A 130 38.15 27.54 -8.82
C LEU A 130 37.72 29.02 -8.99
N ASN A 131 38.06 29.86 -8.00
CA ASN A 131 37.70 31.29 -7.93
C ASN A 131 38.59 32.18 -8.85
N SER A 132 39.07 31.65 -9.97
CA SER A 132 39.84 32.43 -10.93
C SER A 132 38.90 33.29 -11.77
N GLY A 133 39.23 34.56 -11.95
CA GLY A 133 38.51 35.47 -12.85
C GLY A 133 38.77 35.17 -14.33
N GLY A 134 38.08 35.90 -15.22
CA GLY A 134 38.29 35.79 -16.68
C GLY A 134 37.47 34.68 -17.35
N VAL A 135 37.86 34.29 -18.56
CA VAL A 135 37.13 33.30 -19.41
C VAL A 135 37.02 31.94 -18.72
N ALA A 136 38.07 31.49 -18.03
CA ALA A 136 38.06 30.24 -17.27
C ALA A 136 37.04 30.25 -16.13
N GLY A 137 36.96 31.35 -15.36
CA GLY A 137 35.95 31.50 -14.31
C GLY A 137 34.52 31.51 -14.85
N LYS A 138 34.28 32.10 -16.02
CA LYS A 138 32.96 32.09 -16.67
C LYS A 138 32.52 30.71 -17.15
N LEU A 139 33.46 29.84 -17.54
CA LEU A 139 33.17 28.47 -17.97
C LEU A 139 32.98 27.51 -16.78
N LEU A 140 33.65 27.79 -15.66
CA LEU A 140 33.63 26.94 -14.47
C LEU A 140 32.56 27.33 -13.44
N GLY A 141 31.89 28.47 -13.62
CA GLY A 141 30.84 28.96 -12.73
C GLY A 141 29.43 28.58 -13.16
N GLY A 142 28.50 28.59 -12.20
CA GLY A 142 27.06 28.44 -12.46
C GLY A 142 26.56 27.00 -12.64
N TRP A 143 27.40 26.00 -12.36
CA TRP A 143 26.99 24.61 -12.42
C TRP A 143 26.08 24.23 -11.24
N GLU A 144 25.00 23.51 -11.53
CA GLU A 144 24.07 22.98 -10.54
C GLU A 144 23.88 21.48 -10.75
N LEU A 145 23.72 20.75 -9.64
CA LEU A 145 23.36 19.34 -9.62
C LEU A 145 21.97 19.20 -9.00
N SER A 146 21.02 18.68 -9.77
CA SER A 146 19.68 18.37 -9.31
C SER A 146 19.45 16.87 -9.23
N GLY A 147 18.72 16.43 -8.21
CA GLY A 147 18.33 15.03 -8.05
C GLY A 147 16.92 14.88 -7.51
N ILE A 148 16.20 13.88 -8.01
CA ILE A 148 14.95 13.40 -7.45
C ILE A 148 15.05 11.88 -7.27
N GLY A 149 14.55 11.39 -6.14
CA GLY A 149 14.49 9.97 -5.84
C GLY A 149 13.13 9.63 -5.26
N SER A 150 12.63 8.44 -5.60
CA SER A 150 11.41 7.90 -4.98
C SER A 150 11.59 6.42 -4.71
N ALA A 151 11.02 5.96 -3.59
CA ALA A 151 11.03 4.55 -3.21
C ALA A 151 9.68 4.22 -2.56
N SER A 152 9.22 2.99 -2.76
CA SER A 152 8.00 2.49 -2.12
C SER A 152 8.09 0.99 -1.85
N THR A 153 7.42 0.53 -0.80
CA THR A 153 7.22 -0.91 -0.59
C THR A 153 6.21 -1.47 -1.60
N GLY A 154 6.25 -2.78 -1.84
CA GLY A 154 5.23 -3.45 -2.63
C GLY A 154 3.84 -3.40 -1.98
N ARG A 155 2.82 -3.72 -2.78
CA ARG A 155 1.47 -3.97 -2.30
C ARG A 155 1.38 -5.34 -1.61
N PRO A 156 0.37 -5.58 -0.75
CA PRO A 156 0.15 -6.90 -0.19
C PRO A 156 -0.12 -7.91 -1.30
N ILE A 157 0.36 -9.13 -1.10
CA ILE A 157 0.08 -10.27 -1.97
C ILE A 157 -0.76 -11.28 -1.20
N ASP A 158 -1.82 -11.77 -1.82
CA ASP A 158 -2.57 -12.91 -1.32
C ASP A 158 -2.01 -14.19 -1.95
N ILE A 159 -1.70 -15.18 -1.10
CA ILE A 159 -1.36 -16.52 -1.55
C ILE A 159 -2.66 -17.32 -1.55
N LEU A 160 -3.05 -17.77 -2.73
CA LEU A 160 -4.34 -18.38 -2.99
C LEU A 160 -4.16 -19.78 -3.58
N VAL A 161 -4.99 -20.72 -3.14
CA VAL A 161 -5.03 -22.10 -3.65
C VAL A 161 -6.46 -22.49 -4.04
N ASP A 162 -6.54 -23.38 -5.01
CA ASP A 162 -7.77 -24.09 -5.34
C ASP A 162 -7.75 -25.46 -4.63
N VAL A 163 -8.87 -25.83 -4.03
CA VAL A 163 -9.04 -27.05 -3.23
C VAL A 163 -10.18 -27.90 -3.78
N SER A 164 -10.13 -29.21 -3.56
CA SER A 164 -11.16 -30.13 -4.05
C SER A 164 -12.53 -29.80 -3.42
N SER A 165 -13.60 -30.03 -4.18
CA SER A 165 -14.97 -29.94 -3.66
C SER A 165 -15.27 -30.95 -2.55
N THR A 166 -14.49 -32.04 -2.46
CA THR A 166 -14.56 -32.99 -1.34
C THR A 166 -14.05 -32.41 -0.03
N ASP A 167 -13.11 -31.47 -0.09
CA ASP A 167 -12.46 -30.88 1.08
C ASP A 167 -13.20 -29.61 1.57
N ARG A 168 -14.09 -29.07 0.72
CA ARG A 168 -14.91 -27.88 0.99
C ARG A 168 -16.39 -28.14 0.70
N PRO A 169 -17.14 -28.70 1.69
CA PRO A 169 -18.58 -28.95 1.58
C PRO A 169 -19.43 -27.68 1.37
N ASP A 170 -18.88 -26.50 1.62
CA ASP A 170 -19.51 -25.20 1.37
C ASP A 170 -19.42 -24.75 -0.10
N GLY A 171 -18.70 -25.49 -0.94
CA GLY A 171 -18.51 -25.22 -2.36
C GLY A 171 -17.53 -24.08 -2.66
N VAL A 172 -16.77 -23.60 -1.66
CA VAL A 172 -15.77 -22.53 -1.85
C VAL A 172 -14.43 -23.15 -2.19
N THR A 173 -14.28 -23.59 -3.44
CA THR A 173 -13.10 -24.35 -3.89
C THR A 173 -11.99 -23.49 -4.46
N ARG A 174 -12.21 -22.19 -4.67
CA ARG A 174 -11.23 -21.29 -5.30
C ARG A 174 -10.81 -20.17 -4.40
N ASN A 175 -9.61 -19.64 -4.65
CA ASN A 175 -9.07 -18.49 -3.93
C ASN A 175 -9.08 -18.68 -2.41
N GLN A 176 -8.75 -19.89 -1.95
CA GLN A 176 -8.65 -20.21 -0.53
C GLN A 176 -7.27 -19.82 -0.01
N ARG A 177 -7.19 -19.29 1.21
CA ARG A 177 -5.90 -19.01 1.85
C ARG A 177 -5.39 -20.31 2.47
N PRO A 178 -4.12 -20.71 2.23
CA PRO A 178 -3.57 -21.90 2.85
C PRO A 178 -3.52 -21.77 4.38
N ASP A 179 -3.83 -22.87 5.07
CA ASP A 179 -3.62 -22.94 6.51
C ASP A 179 -2.12 -22.80 6.85
N LEU A 180 -1.82 -22.05 7.90
CA LEU A 180 -0.47 -21.94 8.44
C LEU A 180 -0.10 -23.24 9.16
N VAL A 181 0.78 -24.04 8.56
CA VAL A 181 1.33 -25.24 9.23
C VAL A 181 2.50 -24.81 10.12
N PRO A 182 2.46 -25.10 11.44
CA PRO A 182 3.56 -24.75 12.34
C PRO A 182 4.91 -25.28 11.84
N GLY A 183 5.89 -24.40 11.69
CA GLY A 183 7.25 -24.74 11.23
C GLY A 183 7.49 -24.68 9.73
N GLN A 184 6.46 -24.41 8.90
CA GLN A 184 6.61 -24.17 7.46
C GLN A 184 6.44 -22.68 7.16
N ARG A 185 7.38 -22.09 6.40
CA ARG A 185 7.33 -20.67 6.04
C ARG A 185 6.48 -20.52 4.77
N ASN A 186 5.33 -19.86 4.88
CA ASN A 186 4.40 -19.65 3.75
C ASN A 186 4.89 -18.63 2.70
N LEU A 187 6.14 -18.17 2.77
CA LEU A 187 6.71 -17.25 1.79
C LEU A 187 7.53 -18.05 0.77
N PRO A 188 7.41 -17.79 -0.53
CA PRO A 188 8.36 -18.32 -1.50
C PRO A 188 9.78 -17.98 -1.03
N ALA A 189 10.61 -18.99 -0.84
CA ALA A 189 12.02 -18.79 -0.58
C ALA A 189 12.67 -18.20 -1.85
N GLY A 190 12.76 -16.88 -1.90
CA GLY A 190 13.56 -16.15 -2.87
C GLY A 190 12.78 -15.64 -4.09
N ARG A 191 12.74 -14.31 -4.20
CA ARG A 191 13.15 -13.48 -5.36
C ARG A 191 12.30 -12.21 -5.43
N TYR A 192 12.68 -11.19 -4.67
CA TYR A 192 12.50 -9.80 -5.11
C TYR A 192 13.70 -8.99 -4.60
N SER A 193 14.74 -8.97 -5.42
CA SER A 193 15.81 -7.97 -5.41
C SER A 193 15.62 -7.12 -6.65
N GLY A 194 15.49 -5.80 -6.48
CA GLY A 194 15.35 -4.83 -7.57
C GLY A 194 14.59 -3.61 -7.11
#